data_AF-A0A0L6VNA5-F1
#
_entry.id   AF-A0A0L6VNA5-F1
#
_cell.length_a   1.000
_cell.length_b   1.000
_cell.length_c   1.000
_cell.angle_alpha   90.00
_cell.angle_beta   90.00
_cell.angle_gamma   90.00
#
_symmetry.space_group_name_H-M   'P 1'
#
loop_
_entity.id
_entity.type
_entity.pdbx_description
1 polymer ?
#
loop_
_entity_poly.entity_id
_entity_poly.type
_entity_poly.pdbx_seq_one_letter_code
_entity_poly.pdbx_strand_id
1 'polypeptide(L)'
;MSTDDILTTAAYPTILSSPNNNMEKITATILKTAIEAIPLLSMDNYTLWKNRVENFLDLQELRTPLTTPTGVLSSTDDIQLRTILTSKLEPAIHANVITHDNEKDSKKIWASISSYFASSQASNRARIFNSLLHIQFNSTDVQEFITQMKTAISRLHE
;
A
#
# COMPACT_ATOMS: atom_id res chain seq x y z
N MET A 1 45.49 54.01 27.67
CA MET A 1 44.83 53.03 28.56
C MET A 1 43.61 53.74 29.14
N SER A 2 42.36 53.34 28.93
CA SER A 2 41.79 52.20 28.20
C SER A 2 40.40 52.63 27.74
N THR A 3 40.04 52.29 26.51
CA THR A 3 38.72 52.43 25.91
C THR A 3 37.86 51.24 26.34
N ASP A 4 36.76 51.48 27.05
CA ASP A 4 35.73 50.46 27.28
C ASP A 4 34.55 50.75 26.34
N ASP A 5 34.63 50.14 25.14
CA ASP A 5 33.52 50.00 24.21
C ASP A 5 32.57 48.92 24.74
N ILE A 6 31.37 49.33 25.15
CA ILE A 6 30.28 48.40 25.50
C ILE A 6 29.63 47.93 24.20
N LEU A 7 29.98 46.72 23.77
CA LEU A 7 29.34 46.03 22.67
C LEU A 7 27.99 45.46 23.13
N THR A 8 26.90 46.21 22.96
CA THR A 8 25.54 45.68 23.08
C THR A 8 25.26 44.76 21.90
N THR A 9 25.24 43.45 22.16
CA THR A 9 24.81 42.43 21.20
C THR A 9 23.28 42.45 21.10
N ALA A 10 22.74 42.98 20.01
CA ALA A 10 21.33 42.85 19.68
C ALA A 10 21.03 41.38 19.32
N ALA A 11 20.26 40.70 20.15
CA ALA A 11 19.71 39.38 19.83
C ALA A 11 18.62 39.56 18.74
N TYR A 12 18.93 39.14 17.51
CA TYR A 12 17.91 39.05 16.47
C TYR A 12 16.93 37.92 16.80
N PRO A 13 15.61 38.17 16.82
CA PRO A 13 14.65 37.09 16.97
C PRO A 13 14.70 36.21 15.72
N THR A 14 15.07 34.94 15.90
CA THR A 14 14.88 33.91 14.88
C THR A 14 13.39 33.81 14.59
N ILE A 15 12.97 34.31 13.43
CA ILE A 15 11.61 34.07 12.93
C ILE A 15 11.52 32.58 12.63
N LEU A 16 10.89 31.83 13.54
CA LEU A 16 10.33 30.51 13.24
C LEU A 16 9.31 30.75 12.12
N SER A 17 9.71 30.49 10.87
CA SER A 17 8.78 30.39 9.76
C SER A 17 7.75 29.34 10.14
N SER A 18 6.50 29.77 10.36
CA SER A 18 5.39 28.84 10.58
C SER A 18 5.43 27.75 9.51
N PRO A 19 5.27 26.47 9.87
CA PRO A 19 5.13 25.40 8.89
C PRO A 19 4.06 25.83 7.89
N ASN A 20 4.38 25.78 6.61
CA ASN A 20 3.47 26.18 5.56
C ASN A 20 2.31 25.17 5.52
N ASN A 21 1.28 25.44 6.34
CA ASN A 21 0.14 24.57 6.64
C ASN A 21 -0.57 24.00 5.40
N ASN A 22 -0.41 24.66 4.25
CA ASN A 22 -0.95 24.24 2.97
C ASN A 22 -0.26 22.96 2.45
N MET A 23 1.06 22.83 2.62
CA MET A 23 1.79 21.64 2.15
C MET A 23 1.46 20.41 3.00
N GLU A 24 1.30 20.58 4.32
CA GLU A 24 0.84 19.52 5.22
C GLU A 24 -0.58 19.05 4.85
N LYS A 25 -1.50 19.98 4.56
CA LYS A 25 -2.85 19.65 4.08
C LYS A 25 -2.84 18.89 2.75
N ILE A 26 -2.01 19.33 1.80
CA ILE A 26 -1.83 18.63 0.52
C ILE A 26 -1.31 17.21 0.76
N THR A 27 -0.30 17.05 1.62
CA THR A 27 0.28 15.74 1.97
C THR A 27 -0.75 14.81 2.59
N ALA A 28 -1.53 15.29 3.57
CA ALA A 28 -2.60 14.52 4.19
C ALA A 28 -3.69 14.12 3.17
N THR A 29 -4.03 15.01 2.22
CA THR A 29 -5.01 14.74 1.17
C THR A 29 -4.52 13.68 0.19
N ILE A 30 -3.24 13.74 -0.21
CA ILE A 30 -2.60 12.73 -1.06
C ILE A 30 -2.61 11.38 -0.33
N LEU A 31 -2.25 11.36 0.95
CA LEU A 31 -2.21 10.13 1.73
C LEU A 31 -3.59 9.47 1.84
N LYS A 32 -4.62 10.27 2.16
CA LYS A 32 -6.01 9.82 2.18
C LYS A 32 -6.43 9.22 0.83
N THR A 33 -6.12 9.92 -0.25
CA THR A 33 -6.42 9.48 -1.62
C THR A 33 -5.72 8.16 -1.95
N ALA A 34 -4.46 7.98 -1.54
CA ALA A 34 -3.72 6.75 -1.74
C ALA A 34 -4.35 5.57 -0.99
N ILE A 35 -4.76 5.75 0.28
CA ILE A 35 -5.43 4.71 1.08
C ILE A 35 -6.79 4.33 0.49
N GLU A 36 -7.57 5.31 0.05
CA GLU A 36 -8.87 5.08 -0.58
C GLU A 36 -8.73 4.31 -1.90
N ALA A 37 -7.66 4.57 -2.66
CA ALA A 37 -7.35 3.89 -3.92
C ALA A 37 -6.86 2.44 -3.76
N ILE A 38 -6.52 1.98 -2.55
CA ILE A 38 -6.22 0.56 -2.29
C ILE A 38 -7.53 -0.24 -2.40
N PRO A 39 -7.65 -1.19 -3.34
CA PRO A 39 -8.85 -2.01 -3.47
C PRO A 39 -9.00 -2.97 -2.29
N LEU A 40 -10.17 -3.58 -2.14
CA LEU A 40 -10.32 -4.75 -1.27
C LEU A 40 -9.59 -5.93 -1.91
N LEU A 41 -8.71 -6.60 -1.16
CA LEU A 41 -7.92 -7.74 -1.64
C LEU A 41 -8.81 -8.96 -1.83
N SER A 42 -8.82 -9.49 -3.05
CA SER A 42 -9.48 -10.73 -3.44
C SER A 42 -8.48 -11.69 -4.08
N MET A 43 -8.96 -12.88 -4.47
CA MET A 43 -8.12 -13.84 -5.20
C MET A 43 -7.66 -13.33 -6.57
N ASP A 44 -8.31 -12.31 -7.13
CA ASP A 44 -8.18 -11.90 -8.55
C ASP A 44 -7.47 -10.56 -8.76
N ASN A 45 -6.90 -9.96 -7.72
CA ASN A 45 -6.34 -8.62 -7.82
C ASN A 45 -5.06 -8.39 -6.99
N TYR A 46 -4.36 -9.45 -6.59
CA TYR A 46 -3.22 -9.34 -5.65
C TYR A 46 -2.13 -8.40 -6.17
N THR A 47 -1.78 -8.50 -7.46
CA THR A 47 -0.75 -7.63 -8.05
C THR A 47 -1.16 -6.16 -8.01
N LEU A 48 -2.41 -5.84 -8.38
CA LEU A 48 -2.92 -4.48 -8.31
C LEU A 48 -2.96 -3.97 -6.86
N TRP A 49 -3.48 -4.79 -5.95
CA TRP A 49 -3.56 -4.47 -4.53
C TRP A 49 -2.17 -4.19 -3.96
N LYS A 50 -1.20 -5.09 -4.21
CA LYS A 50 0.18 -4.97 -3.75
C LYS A 50 0.82 -3.68 -4.25
N ASN A 51 0.66 -3.36 -5.54
CA ASN A 51 1.19 -2.13 -6.12
C ASN A 51 0.58 -0.88 -5.45
N ARG A 52 -0.72 -0.88 -5.15
CA ARG A 52 -1.38 0.24 -4.45
C ARG A 52 -0.89 0.40 -3.01
N VAL A 53 -0.70 -0.71 -2.29
CA VAL A 53 -0.13 -0.68 -0.94
C VAL A 53 1.33 -0.22 -0.96
N GLU A 54 2.17 -0.74 -1.85
CA GLU A 54 3.57 -0.33 -1.97
C GLU A 54 3.71 1.15 -2.31
N ASN A 55 2.88 1.69 -3.22
CA ASN A 55 2.86 3.12 -3.51
C ASN A 55 2.49 3.96 -2.27
N PHE A 56 1.51 3.51 -1.48
CA PHE A 56 1.16 4.16 -0.22
C PHE A 56 2.33 4.12 0.78
N LEU A 57 3.03 2.99 0.88
CA LEU A 57 4.19 2.84 1.76
C LEU A 57 5.35 3.71 1.31
N ASP A 58 5.59 3.85 0.01
CA ASP A 58 6.64 4.71 -0.55
C ASP A 58 6.37 6.19 -0.23
N LEU A 59 5.09 6.63 -0.21
CA LEU A 59 4.71 7.98 0.23
C LEU A 59 5.00 8.26 1.73
N GLN A 60 5.22 7.23 2.53
CA GLN A 60 5.48 7.32 3.97
C GLN A 60 6.87 6.81 4.35
N GLU A 61 7.69 6.42 3.37
CA GLU A 61 9.00 5.78 3.58
C GLU A 61 8.94 4.47 4.40
N LEU A 62 7.78 3.80 4.42
CA LEU A 62 7.51 2.61 5.23
C LEU A 62 7.71 1.29 4.47
N ARG A 63 8.05 1.32 3.18
CA ARG A 63 8.20 0.11 2.36
C ARG A 63 9.31 -0.79 2.86
N THR A 64 10.52 -0.26 3.03
CA THR A 64 11.65 -1.03 3.55
C THR A 64 11.41 -1.51 4.99
N PRO A 65 10.94 -0.66 5.92
CA PRO A 65 10.55 -1.06 7.27
C PRO A 65 9.59 -2.26 7.33
N LEU A 66 8.54 -2.27 6.50
CA LEU A 66 7.52 -3.31 6.51
C LEU A 66 7.98 -4.60 5.82
N THR A 67 8.60 -4.47 4.64
CA THR A 67 8.79 -5.60 3.71
C THR A 67 10.07 -6.41 3.97
N THR A 68 11.04 -5.85 4.70
CA THR A 68 12.33 -6.50 4.93
C THR A 68 12.40 -7.17 6.31
N PRO A 69 13.13 -8.29 6.46
CA PRO A 69 13.31 -8.93 7.77
C PRO A 69 13.93 -7.98 8.80
N THR A 70 14.88 -7.16 8.39
CA THR A 70 15.64 -6.22 9.24
C THR A 70 14.97 -4.85 9.41
N GLY A 71 13.88 -4.57 8.67
CA GLY A 71 13.16 -3.31 8.78
C GLY A 71 12.57 -3.11 10.17
N VAL A 72 12.59 -1.88 10.68
CA VAL A 72 12.07 -1.53 12.01
C VAL A 72 10.92 -0.56 11.83
N LEU A 73 9.77 -0.88 12.42
CA LEU A 73 8.60 0.00 12.48
C LEU A 73 8.49 0.59 13.88
N SER A 74 8.05 1.84 13.98
CA SER A 74 7.59 2.38 15.26
C SER A 74 6.29 1.69 15.69
N SER A 75 5.96 1.73 16.99
CA SER A 75 4.69 1.17 17.47
C SER A 75 3.47 1.85 16.83
N THR A 76 3.58 3.15 16.52
CA THR A 76 2.51 3.90 15.85
C THR A 76 2.35 3.44 14.40
N ASP A 77 3.45 3.29 13.66
CA ASP A 77 3.41 2.84 12.27
C ASP A 77 2.87 1.41 12.19
N ASP A 78 3.28 0.52 13.09
CA ASP A 78 2.76 -0.86 13.13
C ASP A 78 1.24 -0.90 13.32
N ILE A 79 0.71 -0.11 14.25
CA ILE A 79 -0.74 -0.03 14.51
C ILE A 79 -1.48 0.53 13.28
N GLN A 80 -0.96 1.58 12.66
CA GLN A 80 -1.57 2.20 11.48
C GLN A 80 -1.55 1.25 10.28
N LEU A 81 -0.40 0.63 9.99
CA LEU A 81 -0.25 -0.32 8.89
C LEU A 81 -1.13 -1.55 9.12
N ARG A 82 -1.17 -2.11 10.32
CA ARG A 82 -2.10 -3.20 10.66
C ARG A 82 -3.54 -2.81 10.32
N THR A 83 -3.98 -1.64 10.77
CA THR A 83 -5.36 -1.16 10.56
C THR A 83 -5.68 -1.05 9.06
N ILE A 84 -4.77 -0.48 8.27
CA ILE A 84 -4.95 -0.34 6.82
C ILE A 84 -4.98 -1.73 6.16
N LEU A 85 -3.99 -2.58 6.43
CA LEU A 85 -3.86 -3.90 5.82
C LEU A 85 -5.10 -4.75 6.09
N THR A 86 -5.56 -4.86 7.33
CA THR A 86 -6.72 -5.69 7.69
C THR A 86 -8.04 -5.12 7.15
N SER A 87 -8.19 -3.80 7.07
CA SER A 87 -9.39 -3.16 6.49
C SER A 87 -9.54 -3.39 4.98
N LYS A 88 -8.46 -3.78 4.30
CA LYS A 88 -8.41 -3.98 2.85
C LYS A 88 -8.38 -5.46 2.47
N LEU A 89 -8.90 -6.35 3.31
CA LEU A 89 -9.05 -7.78 3.03
C LEU A 89 -10.52 -8.16 2.86
N GLU A 90 -10.85 -8.92 1.81
CA GLU A 90 -12.12 -9.62 1.77
C GLU A 90 -12.20 -10.64 2.92
N PRO A 91 -13.39 -10.93 3.48
CA PRO A 91 -13.55 -11.87 4.59
C PRO A 91 -12.91 -13.24 4.33
N ALA A 92 -13.02 -13.75 3.10
CA ALA A 92 -12.42 -15.02 2.70
C ALA A 92 -10.88 -14.97 2.75
N ILE A 93 -10.26 -13.87 2.31
CA ILE A 93 -8.82 -13.70 2.39
C ILE A 93 -8.39 -13.51 3.85
N HIS A 94 -9.11 -12.68 4.61
CA HIS A 94 -8.85 -12.40 6.02
C HIS A 94 -8.74 -13.69 6.83
N ALA A 95 -9.70 -14.62 6.67
CA ALA A 95 -9.71 -15.89 7.40
C ALA A 95 -8.50 -16.80 7.11
N ASN A 96 -7.86 -16.65 5.94
CA ASN A 96 -6.72 -17.47 5.54
C ASN A 96 -5.36 -16.86 5.90
N VAL A 97 -5.28 -15.53 6.03
CA VAL A 97 -4.00 -14.83 6.21
C VAL A 97 -3.82 -14.22 7.61
N ILE A 98 -4.90 -13.99 8.35
CA ILE A 98 -4.85 -13.43 9.71
C ILE A 98 -5.02 -14.55 10.75
N THR A 99 -4.10 -14.60 11.70
CA THR A 99 -4.07 -15.58 12.79
C THR A 99 -3.78 -14.89 14.12
N HIS A 100 -4.05 -15.57 15.24
CA HIS A 100 -3.71 -15.06 16.58
C HIS A 100 -2.22 -14.71 16.76
N ASP A 101 -1.33 -15.34 15.96
CA ASP A 101 0.12 -15.11 16.02
C ASP A 101 0.59 -13.86 15.27
N ASN A 102 -0.19 -13.41 14.27
CA ASN A 102 0.16 -12.28 13.41
C ASN A 102 -0.76 -11.08 13.54
N GLU A 103 -1.96 -11.22 14.13
CA GLU A 103 -2.99 -10.18 14.13
C GLU A 103 -2.53 -8.86 14.77
N LYS A 104 -1.42 -8.86 15.53
CA LYS A 104 -0.85 -7.67 16.18
C LYS A 104 0.49 -7.21 15.61
N ASP A 105 0.90 -7.74 14.45
CA ASP A 105 2.21 -7.49 13.84
C ASP A 105 2.04 -7.28 12.34
N SER A 106 2.18 -6.02 11.90
CA SER A 106 1.98 -5.62 10.52
C SER A 106 2.95 -6.31 9.55
N LYS A 107 4.19 -6.57 9.97
CA LYS A 107 5.19 -7.28 9.16
C LYS A 107 4.78 -8.73 8.94
N LYS A 108 4.32 -9.41 9.99
CA LYS A 108 3.82 -10.78 9.87
C LYS A 108 2.55 -10.86 9.02
N ILE A 109 1.65 -9.87 9.12
CA ILE A 109 0.47 -9.79 8.26
C ILE A 109 0.88 -9.65 6.79
N TRP A 110 1.76 -8.70 6.48
CA TRP A 110 2.29 -8.51 5.12
C TRP A 110 2.95 -9.77 4.56
N ALA A 111 3.79 -10.43 5.37
CA ALA A 111 4.46 -11.67 4.99
C ALA A 111 3.45 -12.81 4.76
N SER A 112 2.44 -12.93 5.62
CA SER A 112 1.37 -13.93 5.50
C SER A 112 0.57 -13.76 4.21
N ILE A 113 0.13 -12.53 3.92
CA ILE A 113 -0.57 -12.18 2.67
C ILE A 113 0.32 -12.55 1.47
N SER A 114 1.58 -12.11 1.48
CA SER A 114 2.50 -12.34 0.37
C SER A 114 2.78 -13.83 0.14
N SER A 115 2.93 -14.60 1.21
CA SER A 115 3.16 -16.05 1.16
C SER A 115 1.93 -16.81 0.67
N TYR A 116 0.73 -16.42 1.12
CA TYR A 116 -0.54 -17.02 0.69
C TYR A 116 -0.71 -16.89 -0.83
N PHE A 117 -0.51 -15.68 -1.37
CA PHE A 117 -0.65 -15.45 -2.80
C PHE A 117 0.50 -16.04 -3.64
N ALA A 118 1.72 -16.10 -3.10
CA ALA A 118 2.81 -16.84 -3.73
C ALA A 118 2.51 -18.35 -3.82
N SER A 119 1.89 -18.92 -2.79
CA SER A 119 1.52 -20.35 -2.73
C SER A 119 0.33 -20.68 -3.62
N SER A 120 -0.64 -19.75 -3.75
CA SER A 120 -1.84 -19.96 -4.58
C SER A 120 -1.62 -19.66 -6.06
N GLN A 121 -0.47 -19.11 -6.47
CA GLN A 121 -0.13 -18.73 -7.84
C GLN A 121 -0.58 -19.75 -8.90
N ALA A 122 -0.15 -21.00 -8.80
CA ALA A 122 -0.43 -22.02 -9.82
C ALA A 122 -1.93 -22.35 -9.92
N SER A 123 -2.62 -22.50 -8.77
CA SER A 123 -4.06 -22.77 -8.74
C SER A 123 -4.86 -21.57 -9.26
N ASN A 124 -4.40 -20.36 -8.94
CA ASN A 124 -5.05 -19.14 -9.38
C ASN A 124 -4.92 -18.98 -10.90
N ARG A 125 -3.72 -19.17 -11.44
CA ARG A 125 -3.47 -19.19 -12.89
C ARG A 125 -4.29 -20.26 -13.61
N ALA A 126 -4.43 -21.45 -13.04
CA ALA A 126 -5.28 -22.49 -13.61
C ALA A 126 -6.76 -22.07 -13.67
N ARG A 127 -7.28 -21.42 -12.60
CA ARG A 127 -8.65 -20.89 -12.59
C ARG A 127 -8.85 -19.80 -13.63
N ILE A 128 -7.92 -18.85 -13.76
CA ILE A 128 -7.98 -17.78 -14.76
C ILE A 128 -7.90 -18.35 -16.18
N PHE A 129 -7.03 -19.32 -16.41
CA PHE A 129 -6.94 -20.01 -17.69
C PHE A 129 -8.26 -20.70 -18.06
N ASN A 130 -8.89 -21.39 -17.11
CA ASN A 130 -10.21 -21.97 -17.32
C ASN A 130 -11.26 -20.90 -17.65
N SER A 131 -11.24 -19.73 -16.98
CA SER A 131 -12.13 -18.61 -17.32
C SER A 131 -11.90 -18.08 -18.73
N LEU A 132 -10.64 -18.01 -19.19
CA LEU A 132 -10.28 -17.56 -20.53
C LEU A 132 -10.89 -18.47 -21.60
N LEU A 133 -10.87 -19.79 -21.39
CA LEU A 133 -11.46 -20.77 -22.31
C LEU A 133 -12.98 -20.62 -22.48
N HIS A 134 -13.66 -19.98 -21.53
CA HIS A 134 -15.12 -19.77 -21.58
C HIS A 134 -15.52 -18.43 -22.23
N ILE A 135 -14.56 -17.55 -22.56
CA ILE A 135 -14.86 -16.30 -23.26
C ILE A 135 -15.28 -16.63 -24.69
N GLN A 136 -16.52 -16.31 -25.05
CA GLN A 136 -17.06 -16.55 -26.39
C GLN A 136 -16.94 -15.30 -27.26
N PHE A 137 -16.57 -15.49 -28.52
CA PHE A 137 -16.56 -14.41 -29.49
C PHE A 137 -17.98 -13.90 -29.74
N ASN A 138 -18.17 -12.59 -29.60
CA ASN A 138 -19.41 -11.90 -29.92
C ASN A 138 -19.18 -10.94 -31.09
N SER A 139 -19.75 -11.24 -32.26
CA SER A 139 -19.65 -10.39 -33.45
C SER A 139 -20.42 -9.07 -33.34
N THR A 140 -21.37 -8.99 -32.41
CA THR A 140 -22.20 -7.80 -32.16
C THR A 140 -21.52 -6.81 -31.23
N ASP A 141 -20.60 -7.29 -30.36
CA ASP A 141 -19.79 -6.43 -29.49
C ASP A 141 -18.34 -6.95 -29.40
N VAL A 142 -17.56 -6.62 -30.43
CA VAL A 142 -16.15 -6.98 -30.52
C VAL A 142 -15.31 -6.27 -29.44
N GLN A 143 -15.73 -5.07 -29.02
CA GLN A 143 -14.98 -4.28 -28.03
C GLN A 143 -15.09 -4.88 -26.64
N GLU A 144 -16.27 -5.37 -26.26
CA GLU A 144 -16.46 -6.10 -25.02
C GLU A 144 -15.62 -7.38 -25.01
N PHE A 145 -15.66 -8.16 -26.09
CA PHE A 145 -14.83 -9.36 -26.24
C PHE A 145 -13.33 -9.05 -26.05
N ILE A 146 -12.81 -8.02 -26.73
CA ILE A 146 -11.41 -7.58 -26.59
C ILE A 146 -11.10 -7.21 -25.13
N THR A 147 -12.02 -6.53 -24.45
CA THR A 147 -11.85 -6.09 -23.07
C THR A 147 -11.81 -7.27 -22.11
N GLN A 148 -12.70 -8.25 -22.27
CA GLN A 148 -12.74 -9.47 -21.48
C GLN A 148 -11.45 -10.30 -21.69
N MET A 149 -10.99 -10.44 -22.93
CA MET A 149 -9.73 -11.13 -23.27
C MET A 149 -8.52 -10.45 -22.62
N LYS A 150 -8.39 -9.11 -22.76
CA LYS A 150 -7.28 -8.36 -22.14
C LYS A 150 -7.29 -8.47 -20.62
N THR A 151 -8.47 -8.44 -20.01
CA THR A 151 -8.64 -8.60 -18.56
C THR A 151 -8.20 -9.99 -18.10
N ALA A 152 -8.65 -11.05 -18.78
CA ALA A 152 -8.29 -12.42 -18.44
C ALA A 152 -6.78 -12.69 -18.62
N ILE A 153 -6.17 -12.19 -19.70
CA ILE A 153 -4.72 -12.29 -19.92
C ILE A 153 -3.94 -11.53 -18.84
N SER A 154 -4.39 -10.33 -18.46
CA SER A 154 -3.74 -9.55 -17.42
C SER A 154 -3.76 -10.29 -16.07
N ARG A 155 -4.88 -10.95 -15.74
CA ARG A 155 -5.03 -11.79 -14.55
C ARG A 155 -4.20 -13.08 -14.59
N LEU A 156 -3.79 -13.54 -15.77
CA LEU A 156 -2.97 -14.75 -15.92
C LEU A 156 -1.49 -14.49 -15.58
N HIS A 157 -1.07 -13.23 -15.67
CA HIS A 157 0.24 -12.77 -15.24
C HIS A 157 0.29 -12.34 -13.76
N GLU A 158 -0.85 -12.33 -13.06
CA GLU A 158 -0.89 -12.22 -11.59
C GLU A 158 -0.36 -13.49 -10.90
#